data_AF-A0A9E1VEE3-F1
#
_entry.id   AF-A0A9E1VEE3-F1
#
_cell.length_a   1.000
_cell.length_b   1.000
_cell.length_c   1.000
_cell.angle_alpha   90.00
_cell.angle_beta   90.00
_cell.angle_gamma   90.00
#
_symmetry.space_group_name_H-M   'P 1'
#
loop_
_entity.id
_entity.type
_entity.pdbx_description
1 polymer ?
#
loop_
_entity_poly.entity_id
_entity_poly.type
_entity_poly.pdbx_seq_one_letter_code
_entity_poly.pdbx_strand_id
1 'polypeptide(L)'
;MVSKITIPWLEVGYTIFSNEGPQGLKIEVLSRKVGKSKSSFYHCFTDLDFFIDELLSFHIVKSTEIFNRVKICETLVPDVFEVLYEFKEDAFFNRQLRINRHIESYKLCFEKAHKPIEDALLKLWPEAIGLDDKPHLARMILNLTVENFYLRLTDETFTEQGLKSYLDEIRAIAKEM
;
A
#
# COMPACT_ATOMS: atom_id res chain seq x y z
N MET A 1 7.72 -2.77 -20.48
CA MET A 1 8.54 -1.56 -20.27
C MET A 1 7.60 -0.38 -20.39
N VAL A 2 7.32 0.32 -19.29
CA VAL A 2 6.30 1.38 -19.27
C VAL A 2 6.74 2.51 -20.22
N SER A 3 5.89 2.85 -21.18
CA SER A 3 6.17 3.91 -22.16
C SER A 3 5.96 5.28 -21.54
N LYS A 4 6.72 6.29 -21.97
CA LYS A 4 6.47 7.71 -21.58
C LYS A 4 5.03 8.16 -21.88
N ILE A 5 4.35 7.51 -22.82
CA ILE A 5 2.96 7.81 -23.18
C ILE A 5 1.97 7.24 -22.16
N THR A 6 2.30 6.10 -21.54
CA THR A 6 1.43 5.37 -20.61
C THR A 6 1.57 5.86 -19.16
N ILE A 7 2.73 6.39 -18.76
CA ILE A 7 2.97 6.91 -17.39
C ILE A 7 1.87 7.87 -16.90
N PRO A 8 1.48 8.92 -17.63
CA PRO A 8 0.46 9.86 -17.14
C PRO A 8 -0.89 9.19 -16.85
N TRP A 9 -1.23 8.14 -17.61
CA TRP A 9 -2.45 7.37 -17.38
C TRP A 9 -2.34 6.52 -16.12
N LEU A 10 -1.19 5.88 -15.91
CA LEU A 10 -0.94 5.07 -14.72
C LEU A 10 -0.91 5.93 -13.46
N GLU A 11 -0.26 7.10 -13.48
CA GLU A 11 -0.25 8.03 -12.34
C GLU A 11 -1.65 8.51 -11.98
N VAL A 12 -2.43 8.97 -12.97
CA VAL A 12 -3.81 9.39 -12.73
C VAL A 12 -4.68 8.23 -12.25
N GLY A 13 -4.54 7.05 -12.84
CA GLY A 13 -5.25 5.85 -12.39
C GLY A 13 -4.86 5.43 -10.99
N TYR A 14 -3.59 5.60 -10.62
CA TYR A 14 -3.07 5.29 -9.29
C TYR A 14 -3.74 6.15 -8.22
N THR A 15 -3.84 7.46 -8.47
CA THR A 15 -4.54 8.39 -7.58
C THR A 15 -6.03 8.08 -7.49
N ILE A 16 -6.69 7.80 -8.61
CA ILE A 16 -8.11 7.45 -8.60
C ILE A 16 -8.31 6.14 -7.83
N PHE A 17 -7.53 5.11 -8.12
CA PHE A 17 -7.67 3.81 -7.46
C PHE A 17 -7.42 3.93 -5.96
N SER A 18 -6.40 4.67 -5.52
CA SER A 18 -6.10 4.87 -4.10
C SER A 18 -7.26 5.51 -3.33
N ASN A 19 -7.89 6.53 -3.93
CA ASN A 19 -8.97 7.27 -3.28
C ASN A 19 -10.33 6.58 -3.41
N GLU A 20 -10.64 6.11 -4.61
CA GLU A 20 -11.99 5.71 -5.01
C GLU A 20 -12.09 4.21 -5.32
N GLY A 21 -11.00 3.45 -5.30
CA GLY A 21 -11.00 2.03 -5.65
C GLY A 21 -11.30 1.75 -7.14
N PRO A 22 -11.55 0.48 -7.50
CA PRO A 22 -11.80 0.07 -8.89
C PRO A 22 -13.00 0.77 -9.52
N GLN A 23 -14.04 1.09 -8.75
CA GLN A 23 -15.25 1.77 -9.22
C GLN A 23 -15.00 3.21 -9.73
N GLY A 24 -13.91 3.85 -9.28
CA GLY A 24 -13.50 5.17 -9.76
C GLY A 24 -12.85 5.13 -11.15
N LEU A 25 -12.31 3.97 -11.55
CA LEU A 25 -11.61 3.81 -12.82
C LEU A 25 -12.61 3.74 -13.97
N LYS A 26 -12.83 4.89 -14.61
CA LYS A 26 -13.66 5.03 -15.81
C LYS A 26 -12.85 5.73 -16.90
N ILE A 27 -12.92 5.22 -18.13
CA ILE A 27 -12.13 5.74 -19.26
C ILE A 27 -12.40 7.23 -19.50
N GLU A 28 -13.65 7.68 -19.32
CA GLU A 28 -14.04 9.09 -19.36
C GLU A 28 -13.29 9.94 -18.33
N VAL A 29 -13.21 9.45 -17.09
CA VAL A 29 -12.61 10.16 -15.96
C VAL A 29 -11.10 10.22 -16.14
N LEU A 30 -10.49 9.09 -16.50
CA LEU A 30 -9.07 8.98 -16.83
C LEU A 30 -8.71 9.95 -17.97
N SER A 31 -9.46 9.92 -19.07
CA SER A 31 -9.22 10.75 -20.26
C SER A 31 -9.26 12.24 -19.92
N ARG A 32 -10.28 12.65 -19.16
CA ARG A 32 -10.43 14.03 -18.71
C ARG A 32 -9.29 14.46 -17.78
N LYS A 33 -8.90 13.64 -16.81
CA LYS A 33 -7.83 13.96 -15.84
C LYS A 33 -6.43 13.97 -16.49
N VAL A 34 -6.18 13.10 -17.46
CA VAL A 34 -4.93 13.07 -18.24
C VAL A 34 -4.89 14.16 -19.31
N GLY A 35 -6.04 14.70 -19.72
CA GLY A 35 -6.14 15.69 -20.80
C GLY A 35 -5.96 15.09 -22.19
N LYS A 36 -6.34 13.82 -22.39
CA LYS A 36 -6.22 13.08 -23.66
C LYS A 36 -7.55 12.48 -24.07
N SER A 37 -7.70 12.10 -25.35
CA SER A 37 -8.93 11.48 -25.85
C SER A 37 -9.07 10.02 -25.40
N LYS A 38 -10.31 9.51 -25.35
CA LYS A 38 -10.57 8.09 -25.11
C LYS A 38 -9.91 7.20 -26.15
N SER A 39 -9.87 7.63 -27.41
CA SER A 39 -9.17 6.89 -28.47
C SER A 39 -7.69 6.73 -28.14
N SER A 40 -7.03 7.76 -27.60
CA SER A 40 -5.64 7.66 -27.13
C SER A 40 -5.47 6.65 -25.99
N PHE A 41 -6.45 6.51 -25.11
CA PHE A 41 -6.44 5.46 -24.07
C PHE A 41 -6.46 4.07 -24.72
N TYR A 42 -7.41 3.82 -25.62
CA TYR A 42 -7.55 2.52 -26.29
C TYR A 42 -6.33 2.15 -27.13
N HIS A 43 -5.63 3.12 -27.72
CA HIS A 43 -4.34 2.87 -28.38
C HIS A 43 -3.23 2.45 -27.42
N CYS A 44 -3.29 2.86 -26.16
CA CYS A 44 -2.28 2.54 -25.15
C CYS A 44 -2.58 1.21 -24.45
N PHE A 45 -3.84 0.95 -24.12
CA PHE A 45 -4.23 -0.12 -23.19
C PHE A 45 -5.27 -1.09 -23.76
N THR A 46 -5.82 -0.88 -24.96
CA THR A 46 -6.88 -1.73 -25.55
C THR A 46 -8.23 -1.67 -24.86
N ASP A 47 -8.28 -1.79 -23.53
CA ASP A 47 -9.48 -1.73 -22.69
C ASP A 47 -9.12 -1.36 -21.23
N LEU A 48 -10.12 -1.36 -20.35
CA LEU A 48 -9.94 -1.02 -18.94
C LEU A 48 -9.29 -2.16 -18.14
N ASP A 49 -9.53 -3.41 -18.50
CA ASP A 49 -9.03 -4.56 -17.76
C ASP A 49 -7.51 -4.66 -17.93
N PHE A 50 -7.02 -4.52 -19.16
CA PHE A 50 -5.59 -4.45 -19.44
C PHE A 50 -4.92 -3.24 -18.76
N PHE A 51 -5.61 -2.09 -18.71
CA PHE A 51 -5.12 -0.93 -17.94
C PHE A 51 -4.98 -1.24 -16.45
N ILE A 52 -5.95 -1.94 -15.87
CA ILE A 52 -5.89 -2.35 -14.45
C ILE A 52 -4.70 -3.28 -14.23
N ASP A 53 -4.46 -4.26 -15.09
CA ASP A 53 -3.29 -5.15 -14.97
C ASP A 53 -1.96 -4.39 -15.02
N GLU A 54 -1.84 -3.41 -15.91
CA GLU A 54 -0.68 -2.51 -15.98
C GLU A 54 -0.58 -1.63 -14.72
N LEU A 55 -1.70 -1.18 -14.16
CA LEU A 55 -1.75 -0.39 -12.92
C LEU A 55 -1.30 -1.20 -11.70
N LEU A 56 -1.73 -2.46 -11.58
CA LEU A 56 -1.29 -3.38 -10.52
C LEU A 56 0.21 -3.68 -10.65
N SER A 57 0.70 -3.86 -11.88
CA SER A 57 2.14 -4.05 -12.14
C SER A 57 2.94 -2.80 -11.77
N PHE A 58 2.41 -1.62 -12.08
CA PHE A 58 2.99 -0.33 -11.68
C PHE A 58 3.08 -0.18 -10.15
N HIS A 59 2.04 -0.59 -9.41
CA HIS A 59 2.06 -0.59 -7.94
C HIS A 59 3.17 -1.47 -7.36
N ILE A 60 3.33 -2.70 -7.88
CA ILE A 60 4.38 -3.62 -7.42
C ILE A 60 5.77 -3.02 -7.65
N VAL A 61 6.00 -2.33 -8.78
CA VAL A 61 7.27 -1.65 -9.04
C VAL A 61 7.46 -0.49 -8.07
N LYS A 62 6.44 0.36 -7.85
CA LYS A 62 6.51 1.47 -6.89
C LYS A 62 6.84 0.98 -5.47
N SER A 63 6.24 -0.13 -5.04
CA SER A 63 6.44 -0.64 -3.67
C SER A 63 7.87 -1.10 -3.39
N THR A 64 8.68 -1.36 -4.43
CA THR A 64 10.10 -1.70 -4.27
C THR A 64 10.90 -0.58 -3.62
N GLU A 65 10.54 0.68 -3.86
CA GLU A 65 11.18 1.83 -3.23
C GLU A 65 10.87 1.91 -1.74
N ILE A 66 9.60 1.65 -1.36
CA ILE A 66 9.18 1.57 0.03
C ILE A 66 9.98 0.47 0.75
N PHE A 67 10.09 -0.71 0.14
CA PHE A 67 10.89 -1.80 0.68
C PHE A 67 12.36 -1.39 0.89
N ASN A 68 12.99 -0.77 -0.10
CA ASN A 68 14.40 -0.36 0.00
C ASN A 68 14.63 0.63 1.14
N ARG A 69 13.68 1.54 1.37
CA ARG A 69 13.75 2.52 2.46
C ARG A 69 13.45 1.92 3.82
N VAL A 70 12.39 1.11 3.95
CA VAL A 70 12.08 0.41 5.21
C VAL A 70 13.22 -0.50 5.65
N LYS A 71 13.92 -1.14 4.70
CA LYS A 71 15.04 -2.03 5.00
C LYS A 71 16.20 -1.37 5.74
N ILE A 72 16.38 -0.06 5.59
CA ILE A 72 17.46 0.72 6.22
C ILE A 72 17.00 1.52 7.45
N CYS A 73 15.72 1.47 7.81
CA CYS A 73 15.22 2.08 9.03
C CYS A 73 15.80 1.39 10.27
N GLU A 74 16.02 2.16 11.33
CA GLU A 74 16.54 1.66 12.62
C GLU A 74 15.44 1.60 13.68
N THR A 75 14.37 2.39 13.51
CA THR A 75 13.24 2.44 14.44
C THR A 75 11.89 2.40 13.70
N LEU A 76 10.87 1.85 14.35
CA LEU A 76 9.50 1.87 13.80
C LEU A 76 8.93 3.30 13.78
N VAL A 77 9.26 4.10 14.79
CA VAL A 77 8.91 5.51 14.89
C VAL A 77 10.18 6.27 15.34
N PRO A 78 10.65 7.27 14.59
CA PRO A 78 9.98 7.88 13.43
C PRO A 78 10.21 7.19 12.08
N ASP A 79 11.29 6.43 11.88
CA ASP A 79 11.81 6.16 10.53
C ASP A 79 10.79 5.48 9.59
N VAL A 80 10.20 4.35 10.00
CA VAL A 80 9.22 3.64 9.17
C VAL A 80 7.97 4.49 8.95
N PHE A 81 7.52 5.21 9.98
CA PHE A 81 6.39 6.12 9.84
C PHE A 81 6.63 7.18 8.77
N GLU A 82 7.79 7.83 8.76
CA GLU A 82 8.13 8.85 7.78
C GLU A 82 8.12 8.29 6.35
N VAL A 83 8.65 7.09 6.16
CA VAL A 83 8.56 6.39 4.86
C VAL A 83 7.10 6.15 4.48
N LEU A 84 6.31 5.55 5.36
CA LEU A 84 4.89 5.28 5.07
C LEU A 84 4.11 6.58 4.81
N TYR A 85 4.43 7.67 5.50
CA TYR A 85 3.81 8.98 5.33
C TYR A 85 4.17 9.63 3.98
N GLU A 86 5.42 9.51 3.54
CA GLU A 86 5.83 9.97 2.21
C GLU A 86 5.14 9.17 1.10
N PHE A 87 5.02 7.85 1.28
CA PHE A 87 4.31 6.96 0.36
C PHE A 87 2.84 6.75 0.75
N LYS A 88 2.20 7.77 1.32
CA LYS A 88 0.81 7.69 1.80
C LYS A 88 -0.15 7.16 0.75
N GLU A 89 -0.03 7.65 -0.49
CA GLU A 89 -0.88 7.21 -1.60
C GLU A 89 -0.79 5.69 -1.83
N ASP A 90 0.41 5.11 -1.75
CA ASP A 90 0.64 3.68 -1.85
C ASP A 90 -0.03 2.88 -0.72
N ALA A 91 -0.10 3.45 0.49
CA ALA A 91 -0.86 2.85 1.59
C ALA A 91 -2.37 2.83 1.30
N PHE A 92 -2.91 3.90 0.70
CA PHE A 92 -4.31 3.94 0.27
C PHE A 92 -4.59 3.00 -0.93
N PHE A 93 -3.64 2.85 -1.84
CA PHE A 93 -3.73 1.85 -2.91
C PHE A 93 -3.85 0.44 -2.32
N ASN A 94 -2.96 0.09 -1.39
CA ASN A 94 -3.00 -1.17 -0.67
C ASN A 94 -4.31 -1.39 0.10
N ARG A 95 -4.85 -0.35 0.74
CA ARG A 95 -6.17 -0.39 1.39
C ARG A 95 -7.27 -0.84 0.40
N GLN A 96 -7.25 -0.32 -0.82
CA GLN A 96 -8.26 -0.64 -1.84
C GLN A 96 -8.10 -2.06 -2.36
N LEU A 97 -6.87 -2.55 -2.51
CA LEU A 97 -6.61 -3.97 -2.80
C LEU A 97 -7.18 -4.87 -1.69
N ARG A 98 -7.03 -4.46 -0.42
CA ARG A 98 -7.50 -5.22 0.76
C ARG A 98 -9.01 -5.23 0.92
N ILE A 99 -9.69 -4.14 0.58
CA ILE A 99 -11.16 -4.08 0.50
C ILE A 99 -11.67 -5.02 -0.59
N ASN A 100 -10.99 -5.02 -1.75
CA ASN A 100 -11.38 -5.78 -2.93
C ASN A 100 -10.65 -7.13 -3.06
N ARG A 101 -10.18 -7.70 -1.95
CA ARG A 101 -9.37 -8.94 -1.92
C ARG A 101 -10.05 -10.21 -2.44
N HIS A 102 -11.36 -10.13 -2.70
CA HIS A 102 -12.12 -11.21 -3.34
C HIS A 102 -11.79 -11.32 -4.84
N ILE A 103 -11.17 -10.30 -5.42
CA ILE A 103 -10.62 -10.31 -6.78
C ILE A 103 -9.19 -10.83 -6.71
N GLU A 104 -8.92 -11.96 -7.36
CA GLU A 104 -7.64 -12.67 -7.25
C GLU A 104 -6.43 -11.82 -7.67
N SER A 105 -6.54 -11.05 -8.75
CA SER A 105 -5.45 -10.16 -9.20
C SER A 105 -5.08 -9.11 -8.16
N TYR A 106 -6.06 -8.61 -7.39
CA TYR A 106 -5.82 -7.60 -6.36
C TYR A 106 -5.18 -8.19 -5.12
N LYS A 107 -5.63 -9.38 -4.71
CA LYS A 107 -5.00 -10.16 -3.65
C LYS A 107 -3.52 -10.43 -3.99
N LEU A 108 -3.25 -10.96 -5.19
CA LEU A 108 -1.88 -11.25 -5.64
C LEU A 108 -1.02 -10.00 -5.76
N CYS A 109 -1.59 -8.87 -6.20
CA CYS A 109 -0.89 -7.60 -6.24
C CYS A 109 -0.48 -7.14 -4.83
N PHE A 110 -1.40 -7.19 -3.87
CA PHE A 110 -1.11 -6.85 -2.48
C PHE A 110 -0.01 -7.74 -1.90
N GLU A 111 -0.12 -9.06 -2.07
CA GLU A 111 0.89 -10.01 -1.58
C GLU A 111 2.27 -9.70 -2.16
N LYS A 112 2.38 -9.48 -3.48
CA LYS A 112 3.65 -9.14 -4.14
C LYS A 112 4.22 -7.79 -3.69
N ALA A 113 3.38 -6.79 -3.52
CA ALA A 113 3.80 -5.44 -3.17
C ALA A 113 4.17 -5.32 -1.69
N HIS A 114 3.41 -5.97 -0.81
CA HIS A 114 3.49 -5.83 0.65
C HIS A 114 4.46 -6.80 1.31
N LYS A 115 4.57 -8.05 0.82
CA LYS A 115 5.34 -9.09 1.51
C LYS A 115 6.82 -8.70 1.75
N PRO A 116 7.54 -8.10 0.78
CA PRO A 116 8.91 -7.66 1.03
C PRO A 116 9.01 -6.60 2.13
N ILE A 117 8.03 -5.69 2.20
CA ILE A 117 7.97 -4.62 3.20
C ILE A 117 7.71 -5.22 4.59
N GLU A 118 6.73 -6.12 4.70
CA GLU A 118 6.43 -6.85 5.93
C GLU A 118 7.64 -7.62 6.47
N ASP A 119 8.35 -8.33 5.59
CA ASP A 119 9.56 -9.06 5.96
C ASP A 119 10.69 -8.13 6.42
N ALA A 120 10.78 -6.91 5.85
CA ALA A 120 11.72 -5.90 6.33
C ALA A 120 11.32 -5.35 7.71
N LEU A 121 10.03 -5.13 7.97
CA LEU A 121 9.52 -4.65 9.26
C LEU A 121 9.81 -5.61 10.40
N LEU A 122 9.85 -6.92 10.14
CA LEU A 122 10.11 -7.94 11.16
C LEU A 122 11.48 -7.82 11.85
N LYS A 123 12.40 -7.00 11.33
CA LYS A 123 13.66 -6.68 12.00
C LYS A 123 13.48 -5.72 13.18
N LEU A 124 12.52 -4.81 13.07
CA LEU A 124 12.24 -3.75 14.06
C LEU A 124 11.03 -4.10 14.93
N TRP A 125 10.12 -4.90 14.38
CA TRP A 125 8.82 -5.17 14.95
C TRP A 125 8.85 -5.85 16.33
N PRO A 126 9.61 -6.94 16.57
CA PRO A 126 9.63 -7.60 17.87
C PRO A 126 10.01 -6.66 19.01
N GLU A 127 11.10 -5.90 18.83
CA GLU A 127 11.56 -4.89 19.79
C GLU A 127 10.53 -3.79 19.99
N ALA A 128 9.95 -3.29 18.89
CA ALA A 128 8.97 -2.23 18.94
C ALA A 128 7.74 -2.59 19.77
N ILE A 129 7.36 -3.87 19.87
CA ILE A 129 6.22 -4.33 20.67
C ILE A 129 6.61 -5.08 21.96
N GLY A 130 7.91 -5.17 22.28
CA GLY A 130 8.42 -5.82 23.49
C GLY A 130 8.32 -7.34 23.48
N LEU A 131 8.47 -7.96 22.31
CA LEU A 131 8.41 -9.42 22.10
C LEU A 131 9.68 -9.98 21.43
N ASP A 132 10.83 -9.40 21.74
CA ASP A 132 12.15 -9.80 21.21
C ASP A 132 12.46 -11.29 21.42
N ASP A 133 12.01 -11.85 22.55
CA ASP A 133 12.18 -13.24 22.94
C ASP A 133 11.13 -14.18 22.32
N LYS A 134 10.08 -13.64 21.69
CA LYS A 134 8.96 -14.39 21.09
C LYS A 134 8.75 -14.02 19.59
N PRO A 135 9.74 -14.23 18.70
CA PRO A 135 9.67 -13.78 17.30
C PRO A 135 8.51 -14.38 16.48
N HIS A 136 8.08 -15.61 16.80
CA HIS A 136 6.91 -16.21 16.16
C HIS A 136 5.61 -15.50 16.55
N LEU A 137 5.45 -15.17 17.84
CA LEU A 137 4.29 -14.41 18.32
C LEU A 137 4.30 -13.00 17.73
N ALA A 138 5.45 -12.32 17.73
CA ALA A 138 5.60 -11.01 17.12
C ALA A 138 5.14 -11.00 15.64
N ARG A 139 5.50 -12.03 14.87
CA ARG A 139 5.05 -12.20 13.48
C ARG A 139 3.54 -12.40 13.37
N MET A 140 2.94 -13.21 14.24
CA MET A 140 1.48 -13.39 14.23
C MET A 140 0.76 -12.07 14.54
N ILE A 141 1.26 -11.30 15.51
CA ILE A 141 0.72 -9.98 15.83
C ILE A 141 0.91 -9.03 14.64
N LEU A 142 2.07 -9.03 13.95
CA LEU A 142 2.27 -8.20 12.76
C LEU A 142 1.20 -8.48 11.70
N ASN A 143 0.93 -9.76 11.41
CA ASN A 143 -0.08 -10.14 10.42
C ASN A 143 -1.46 -9.57 10.79
N LEU A 144 -1.87 -9.69 12.06
CA LEU A 144 -3.13 -9.12 12.55
C LEU A 144 -3.14 -7.58 12.51
N THR A 145 -2.02 -6.96 12.89
CA THR A 145 -1.83 -5.51 12.86
C THR A 145 -1.98 -4.97 11.45
N VAL A 146 -1.35 -5.60 10.46
CA VAL A 146 -1.46 -5.24 9.04
C VAL A 146 -2.90 -5.34 8.56
N GLU A 147 -3.60 -6.43 8.92
CA GLU A 147 -5.02 -6.59 8.59
C GLU A 147 -5.87 -5.43 9.13
N ASN A 148 -5.70 -5.07 10.40
CA ASN A 148 -6.48 -4.04 11.06
C ASN A 148 -6.05 -2.62 10.66
N PHE A 149 -4.77 -2.39 10.39
CA PHE A 149 -4.20 -1.12 9.95
C PHE A 149 -4.92 -0.60 8.70
N TYR A 150 -5.02 -1.41 7.65
CA TYR A 150 -5.69 -0.99 6.41
C TYR A 150 -7.19 -0.75 6.58
N LEU A 151 -7.85 -1.40 7.57
CA LEU A 151 -9.25 -1.12 7.88
C LEU A 151 -9.44 0.25 8.54
N ARG A 152 -8.52 0.64 9.42
CA ARG A 152 -8.55 1.93 10.16
C ARG A 152 -7.91 3.08 9.40
N LEU A 153 -7.22 2.81 8.29
CA LEU A 153 -6.48 3.81 7.52
C LEU A 153 -7.43 4.83 6.88
N THR A 154 -7.28 6.08 7.31
CA THR A 154 -7.96 7.28 6.80
C THR A 154 -6.98 8.44 6.81
N ASP A 155 -7.32 9.55 6.16
CA ASP A 155 -6.48 10.75 6.22
C ASP A 155 -6.31 11.30 7.65
N GLU A 156 -7.32 11.13 8.49
CA GLU A 156 -7.35 11.60 9.89
C GLU A 156 -6.51 10.71 10.81
N THR A 157 -6.52 9.39 10.57
CA THR A 157 -5.80 8.41 11.39
C THR A 157 -4.34 8.23 10.95
N PHE A 158 -4.01 8.55 9.70
CA PHE A 158 -2.66 8.41 9.16
C PHE A 158 -1.77 9.62 9.49
N THR A 159 -1.51 9.77 10.79
CA THR A 159 -0.66 10.80 11.39
C THR A 159 0.35 10.14 12.33
N GLU A 160 1.43 10.85 12.67
CA GLU A 160 2.45 10.31 13.59
C GLU A 160 1.83 9.94 14.94
N GLN A 161 0.97 10.82 15.47
CA GLN A 161 0.25 10.58 16.71
C GLN A 161 -0.70 9.39 16.59
N GLY A 162 -1.43 9.26 15.48
CA GLY A 162 -2.32 8.14 15.23
C GLY A 162 -1.57 6.81 15.22
N LEU A 163 -0.40 6.76 14.58
CA LEU A 163 0.42 5.54 14.54
C LEU A 163 1.05 5.23 15.90
N LYS A 164 1.53 6.23 16.64
CA LYS A 164 2.04 6.04 18.01
C LYS A 164 0.96 5.47 18.92
N SER A 165 -0.23 6.06 18.90
CA SER A 165 -1.37 5.56 19.69
C SER A 165 -1.74 4.13 19.30
N TYR A 166 -1.73 3.80 18.00
CA TYR A 166 -1.99 2.43 17.55
C TYR A 166 -0.89 1.45 17.98
N LEU A 167 0.38 1.85 17.94
CA LEU A 167 1.48 1.03 18.44
C LEU A 167 1.37 0.78 19.95
N ASP A 168 0.95 1.78 20.72
CA ASP A 168 0.72 1.64 22.16
C ASP A 168 -0.44 0.69 22.48
N GLU A 169 -1.52 0.71 21.69
CA GLU A 169 -2.60 -0.29 21.77
C GLU A 169 -2.05 -1.71 21.54
N ILE A 170 -1.20 -1.90 20.54
CA ILE A 170 -0.59 -3.20 20.20
C ILE A 170 0.35 -3.67 21.31
N ARG A 171 1.18 -2.78 21.86
CA ARG A 171 2.05 -3.06 23.01
C ARG A 171 1.25 -3.48 24.23
N ALA A 172 0.10 -2.85 24.48
CA ALA A 172 -0.77 -3.23 25.59
C ALA A 172 -1.31 -4.65 25.39
N ILE A 173 -1.74 -5.02 24.18
CA ILE A 173 -2.18 -6.38 23.86
C ILE A 173 -1.03 -7.39 24.01
N ALA A 174 0.14 -7.07 23.47
CA ALA A 174 1.31 -7.95 23.52
C ALA A 174 1.77 -8.28 24.94
N LYS A 175 1.63 -7.33 25.90
CA LYS A 175 1.95 -7.56 27.31
C LYS A 175 1.05 -8.56 28.02
N GLU A 176 -0.17 -8.76 27.53
CA GLU A 176 -1.14 -9.71 28.08
C GLU A 176 -0.99 -11.13 27.49
N MET A 177 -0.03 -11.35 26.56
CA MET A 177 0.21 -12.62 25.84
C MET A 177 1.56 -13.29 26.19
#